data_AF-A0A9E7CNY4-F1
#
_entry.id   AF-A0A9E7CNY4-F1
#
_cell.length_a   1.000
_cell.length_b   1.000
_cell.length_c   1.000
_cell.angle_alpha   90.00
_cell.angle_beta   90.00
_cell.angle_gamma   90.00
#
_symmetry.space_group_name_H-M   'P 1'
#
loop_
_entity.id
_entity.type
_entity.pdbx_description
1 polymer ?
#
loop_
_entity_poly.entity_id
_entity_poly.type
_entity_poly.pdbx_seq_one_letter_code
_entity_poly.pdbx_strand_id
1 'polypeptide(L)'
;MQAAFVEYGSGRHGFLAFTEIHPDYFRIPIADRPELVTPEDEEDVSTEGDASENQNDEGAAPSSSEDTNEEDARKKYLLYRNYKIQEVIKSKQIVLVQVVKEERGNKGAALTTFISLAGRYSVLMPNALHAGGVSRKITENEDRKRLKQMVADLGVPEGMSLIVRTAGFNKTKNEIKKDYNYLIDLWGKIREKH
;
A
#
# COMPACT_ATOMS: atom_id res chain seq x y z
N MET A 1 -17.44 -1.60 -12.12
CA MET A 1 -16.53 -1.11 -11.06
C MET A 1 -16.10 -2.27 -10.19
N GLN A 2 -14.80 -2.52 -10.03
CA GLN A 2 -14.27 -3.48 -9.05
C GLN A 2 -14.01 -2.75 -7.73
N ALA A 3 -15.02 -2.70 -6.86
CA ALA A 3 -14.94 -2.01 -5.58
C ALA A 3 -15.92 -2.61 -4.57
N ALA A 4 -15.66 -2.39 -3.28
CA ALA A 4 -16.53 -2.73 -2.17
C ALA A 4 -17.05 -1.46 -1.49
N PHE A 5 -18.27 -1.52 -0.98
CA PHE A 5 -18.80 -0.51 -0.07
C PHE A 5 -18.62 -0.99 1.37
N VAL A 6 -18.05 -0.14 2.21
CA VAL A 6 -17.71 -0.50 3.60
C VAL A 6 -18.55 0.34 4.54
N GLU A 7 -19.23 -0.32 5.46
CA GLU A 7 -19.86 0.31 6.62
C GLU A 7 -18.78 0.51 7.70
N TYR A 8 -18.45 1.76 8.00
CA TYR A 8 -17.39 2.12 8.96
C TYR A 8 -17.90 3.02 10.11
N GLY A 9 -19.22 3.04 10.32
CA GLY A 9 -19.88 3.77 11.41
C GLY A 9 -20.24 5.23 11.11
N SER A 10 -20.05 5.72 9.88
CA SER A 10 -20.62 7.00 9.44
C SER A 10 -22.03 6.80 8.86
N GLY A 11 -22.76 7.90 8.61
CA GLY A 11 -24.09 7.84 7.99
C GLY A 11 -24.10 7.37 6.53
N ARG A 12 -22.93 7.12 5.91
CA ARG A 12 -22.80 6.69 4.51
C ARG A 12 -21.71 5.64 4.34
N HIS A 13 -21.91 4.73 3.39
CA HIS A 13 -20.88 3.74 3.10
C HIS A 13 -19.65 4.40 2.46
N GLY A 14 -18.47 3.95 2.89
CA GLY A 14 -17.21 4.32 2.26
C GLY A 14 -16.98 3.50 1.00
N PHE A 15 -16.20 4.06 0.08
CA PHE A 15 -15.80 3.45 -1.17
C PHE A 15 -14.39 2.86 -1.04
N LEU A 16 -14.27 1.55 -1.21
CA LEU A 16 -13.00 0.82 -1.16
C LEU A 16 -12.72 0.18 -2.53
N ALA A 17 -11.81 0.76 -3.30
CA ALA A 17 -11.41 0.23 -4.61
C ALA A 17 -10.67 -1.10 -4.46
N PHE A 18 -10.77 -2.01 -5.45
CA PHE A 18 -10.11 -3.31 -5.37
C PHE A 18 -8.58 -3.20 -5.21
N THR A 19 -7.95 -2.25 -5.90
CA THR A 19 -6.50 -1.98 -5.83
C THR A 19 -6.02 -1.42 -4.48
N GLU A 20 -6.96 -1.05 -3.60
CA GLU A 20 -6.74 -0.56 -2.24
C GLU A 20 -7.02 -1.65 -1.18
N ILE A 21 -7.29 -2.89 -1.60
CA ILE A 21 -7.49 -4.06 -0.72
C ILE A 21 -6.21 -4.89 -0.67
N HIS A 22 -5.64 -5.05 0.52
CA HIS A 22 -4.44 -5.87 0.73
C HIS A 22 -4.76 -7.35 0.44
N PRO A 23 -3.85 -8.08 -0.25
CA PRO A 23 -4.07 -9.49 -0.59
C PRO A 23 -4.33 -10.41 0.61
N ASP A 24 -3.88 -10.05 1.82
CA ASP A 24 -4.20 -10.80 3.04
C ASP A 24 -5.70 -10.91 3.33
N TYR A 25 -6.50 -9.98 2.79
CA TYR A 25 -7.96 -10.04 2.88
C TYR A 25 -8.57 -10.92 1.80
N PHE A 26 -7.81 -11.44 0.83
CA PHE A 26 -8.35 -12.30 -0.22
C PHE A 26 -8.69 -13.67 0.34
N ARG A 27 -9.94 -14.09 0.18
CA ARG A 27 -10.40 -15.44 0.49
C ARG A 27 -10.19 -16.34 -0.71
N ILE A 28 -8.93 -16.68 -0.96
CA ILE A 28 -8.53 -17.65 -1.98
C ILE A 28 -8.32 -19.03 -1.34
N PRO A 29 -8.70 -20.13 -2.01
CA PRO A 29 -8.28 -21.48 -1.61
C PRO A 29 -6.76 -21.53 -1.43
N ILE A 30 -6.26 -22.31 -0.46
CA ILE A 30 -4.82 -22.36 -0.14
C ILE A 30 -3.96 -22.73 -1.37
N ALA A 31 -4.52 -23.49 -2.32
CA ALA A 31 -3.87 -23.85 -3.59
C ALA A 31 -3.65 -22.65 -4.54
N ASP A 32 -4.51 -21.64 -4.49
CA ASP A 32 -4.42 -20.42 -5.29
C ASP A 32 -3.80 -19.26 -4.50
N ARG A 33 -3.52 -19.47 -3.21
CA ARG A 33 -2.74 -18.52 -2.42
C ARG A 33 -1.36 -18.50 -3.04
N PRO A 34 -0.96 -17.39 -3.70
CA PRO A 34 0.26 -17.40 -4.46
C PRO A 34 1.41 -17.64 -3.48
N GLU A 35 2.01 -18.83 -3.53
CA GLU A 35 3.45 -18.91 -3.29
C GLU A 35 4.05 -17.98 -4.35
N LEU A 36 4.61 -16.88 -3.86
CA LEU A 36 5.04 -15.71 -4.61
C LEU A 36 5.69 -16.07 -5.96
N VAL A 37 4.98 -15.78 -7.06
CA VAL A 37 5.49 -15.69 -8.45
C VAL A 37 6.32 -16.89 -8.88
N THR A 38 5.69 -17.88 -9.52
CA THR A 38 6.42 -18.87 -10.32
C THR A 38 6.89 -18.24 -11.63
N PRO A 39 8.11 -18.55 -12.11
CA PRO A 39 8.67 -18.00 -13.36
C PRO A 39 7.85 -18.34 -14.61
N GLU A 40 6.84 -19.22 -14.52
CA GLU A 40 5.92 -19.56 -15.61
C GLU A 40 5.04 -18.37 -16.04
N ASP A 41 4.79 -17.39 -15.15
CA ASP A 41 4.09 -16.14 -15.49
C ASP A 41 4.97 -15.15 -16.30
N GLU A 42 6.25 -15.45 -16.53
CA GLU A 42 7.18 -14.62 -17.30
C GLU A 42 7.03 -14.78 -18.82
N GLU A 43 6.56 -15.93 -19.32
CA GLU A 43 6.58 -16.25 -20.75
C GLU A 43 5.40 -15.64 -21.53
N ASP A 44 4.25 -15.42 -20.89
CA ASP A 44 3.01 -14.92 -21.53
C ASP A 44 2.98 -13.39 -21.78
N VAL A 45 4.05 -12.66 -21.43
CA VAL A 45 4.11 -11.18 -21.57
C VAL A 45 4.83 -10.73 -22.85
N SER A 46 5.28 -11.66 -23.70
CA SER A 46 6.13 -11.31 -24.84
C SER A 46 5.44 -11.19 -26.20
N THR A 47 4.14 -11.48 -26.35
CA THR A 47 3.49 -11.26 -27.65
C THR A 47 2.01 -10.92 -27.51
N GLU A 48 1.68 -9.70 -27.94
CA GLU A 48 0.44 -9.23 -28.59
C GLU A 48 -0.01 -7.88 -28.00
N GLY A 49 0.45 -6.83 -28.69
CA GLY A 49 -0.19 -5.53 -28.60
C GLY A 49 -1.56 -5.60 -29.26
N ASP A 50 -2.60 -5.32 -28.48
CA ASP A 50 -3.86 -4.84 -29.03
C ASP A 50 -4.19 -3.48 -28.43
N ALA A 51 -4.06 -2.48 -29.29
CA ALA A 51 -4.49 -1.12 -29.05
C ALA A 51 -5.99 -1.05 -29.31
N SER A 52 -6.81 -1.36 -28.30
CA SER A 52 -8.22 -1.00 -28.32
C SER A 52 -8.46 0.19 -27.37
N GLU A 53 -8.68 1.35 -27.97
CA GLU A 53 -9.20 2.55 -27.33
C GLU A 53 -10.45 2.21 -26.50
N ASN A 54 -10.38 2.45 -25.19
CA ASN A 54 -11.59 2.64 -24.38
C ASN A 54 -11.39 3.91 -23.54
N GLN A 55 -11.90 5.00 -24.10
CA GLN A 55 -12.03 6.29 -23.42
C GLN A 55 -13.09 6.16 -22.32
N ASN A 56 -12.80 6.73 -21.15
CA ASN A 56 -13.63 6.87 -19.94
C ASN A 56 -13.49 5.77 -18.86
N ASP A 57 -12.41 5.84 -18.09
CA ASP A 57 -12.51 5.66 -16.65
C ASP A 57 -11.44 6.52 -15.95
N GLU A 58 -11.85 7.58 -15.24
CA GLU A 58 -11.01 8.32 -14.29
C GLU A 58 -10.74 7.48 -13.02
N GLY A 59 -10.35 6.22 -13.21
CA GLY A 59 -9.77 5.39 -12.18
C GLY A 59 -8.36 5.87 -11.96
N ALA A 60 -8.15 6.63 -10.88
CA ALA A 60 -6.85 7.13 -10.48
C ALA A 60 -5.78 6.04 -10.58
N ALA A 61 -4.99 6.09 -11.65
CA ALA A 61 -3.73 5.38 -11.74
C ALA A 61 -2.94 5.69 -10.47
N PRO A 62 -2.28 4.71 -9.84
CA PRO A 62 -1.40 5.01 -8.72
C PRO A 62 -0.42 6.06 -9.22
N SER A 63 -0.46 7.24 -8.61
CA SER A 63 0.37 8.38 -8.99
C SER A 63 1.80 7.89 -9.09
N SER A 64 2.34 7.92 -10.31
CA SER A 64 3.68 7.52 -10.70
C SER A 64 4.71 7.81 -9.60
N SER A 65 5.21 6.73 -9.02
CA SER A 65 6.24 6.72 -7.98
C SER A 65 7.53 6.22 -8.60
N GLU A 66 8.33 7.13 -9.15
CA GLU A 66 9.65 6.89 -9.75
C GLU A 66 10.74 6.44 -8.72
N ASP A 67 10.33 5.83 -7.61
CA ASP A 67 11.20 5.28 -6.57
C ASP A 67 10.65 3.98 -5.96
N THR A 68 9.53 3.46 -6.48
CA THR A 68 9.07 2.10 -6.19
C THR A 68 9.81 1.19 -7.16
N ASN A 69 10.36 0.07 -6.69
CA ASN A 69 10.96 -0.92 -7.58
C ASN A 69 9.92 -1.24 -8.69
N GLU A 70 10.23 -0.98 -9.97
CA GLU A 70 9.26 -1.14 -11.07
C GLU A 70 8.65 -2.56 -11.06
N GLU A 71 9.43 -3.52 -10.58
CA GLU A 71 9.05 -4.89 -10.27
C GLU A 71 7.90 -4.99 -9.24
N ASP A 72 7.92 -4.23 -8.15
CA ASP A 72 6.88 -4.27 -7.11
C ASP A 72 5.55 -3.73 -7.67
N ALA A 73 5.62 -2.66 -8.45
CA ALA A 73 4.45 -2.09 -9.12
C ALA A 73 3.88 -3.07 -10.16
N ARG A 74 4.75 -3.76 -10.90
CA ARG A 74 4.36 -4.79 -11.87
C ARG A 74 3.74 -6.02 -11.20
N LYS A 75 4.35 -6.53 -10.12
CA LYS A 75 3.80 -7.63 -9.30
C LYS A 75 2.44 -7.27 -8.74
N LYS A 76 2.30 -6.05 -8.21
CA LYS A 76 1.01 -5.52 -7.74
C LYS A 76 -0.01 -5.54 -8.87
N TYR A 77 0.34 -4.98 -10.03
CA TYR A 77 -0.55 -4.95 -11.20
C TYR A 77 -1.01 -6.34 -11.64
N LEU A 78 -0.10 -7.31 -11.75
CA LEU A 78 -0.42 -8.69 -12.14
C LEU A 78 -1.39 -9.33 -11.15
N LEU A 79 -1.15 -9.16 -9.85
CA LEU A 79 -2.01 -9.73 -8.81
C LEU A 79 -3.46 -9.24 -8.90
N TYR A 80 -3.69 -7.93 -9.10
CA TYR A 80 -5.05 -7.40 -9.20
C TYR A 80 -5.70 -7.64 -10.58
N ARG A 81 -4.91 -7.93 -11.62
CA ARG A 81 -5.43 -8.31 -12.94
C ARG A 81 -5.96 -9.75 -12.95
N ASN A 82 -5.31 -10.66 -12.21
CA ASN A 82 -5.63 -12.08 -12.23
C ASN A 82 -6.89 -12.44 -11.42
N TYR A 83 -7.39 -11.54 -10.57
CA TYR A 83 -8.56 -11.76 -9.73
C TYR A 83 -9.66 -10.76 -9.98
N LYS A 84 -10.91 -11.19 -9.81
CA LYS A 84 -12.04 -10.25 -9.69
C LYS A 84 -12.44 -10.10 -8.23
N ILE A 85 -12.77 -8.88 -7.82
CA ILE A 85 -13.12 -8.58 -6.42
C ILE A 85 -14.21 -9.50 -5.85
N GLN A 86 -15.22 -9.89 -6.66
CA GLN A 86 -16.29 -10.79 -6.23
C GLN A 86 -15.83 -12.22 -5.92
N GLU A 87 -14.69 -12.64 -6.46
CA GLU A 87 -14.09 -13.95 -6.22
C GLU A 87 -13.42 -13.96 -4.84
N VAL A 88 -12.65 -12.90 -4.56
CA VAL A 88 -11.73 -12.84 -3.41
C VAL A 88 -12.28 -12.11 -2.17
N ILE A 89 -13.25 -11.20 -2.32
CA ILE A 89 -13.87 -10.47 -1.21
C ILE A 89 -15.34 -10.82 -1.11
N LYS A 90 -15.82 -11.06 0.11
CA LYS A 90 -17.22 -11.43 0.39
C LYS A 90 -17.92 -10.39 1.26
N SER A 91 -19.23 -10.29 1.10
CA SER A 91 -20.08 -9.45 1.95
C SER A 91 -19.92 -9.85 3.43
N LYS A 92 -20.04 -8.87 4.33
CA LYS A 92 -19.86 -9.03 5.79
C LYS A 92 -18.45 -9.41 6.25
N GLN A 93 -17.47 -9.37 5.34
CA GLN A 93 -16.07 -9.50 5.72
C GLN A 93 -15.61 -8.26 6.48
N ILE A 94 -15.03 -8.48 7.67
CA ILE A 94 -14.44 -7.41 8.48
C ILE A 94 -13.04 -7.13 7.95
N VAL A 95 -12.75 -5.86 7.71
CA VAL A 95 -11.47 -5.38 7.20
C VAL A 95 -11.06 -4.13 7.96
N LEU A 96 -9.77 -3.97 8.24
CA LEU A 96 -9.25 -2.72 8.77
C LEU A 96 -9.09 -1.72 7.61
N VAL A 97 -9.67 -0.53 7.77
CA VAL A 97 -9.64 0.52 6.74
C VAL A 97 -9.14 1.83 7.32
N GLN A 98 -8.48 2.61 6.46
CA GLN A 98 -8.09 3.99 6.71
C GLN A 98 -8.80 4.90 5.71
N VAL A 99 -9.29 6.05 6.20
CA VAL A 99 -9.87 7.10 5.36
C VAL A 99 -8.76 7.85 4.64
N VAL A 100 -8.82 7.87 3.30
CA VAL A 100 -7.89 8.59 2.42
C VAL A 100 -8.47 9.94 2.02
N LYS A 101 -9.75 9.96 1.66
CA LYS A 101 -10.50 11.18 1.34
C LYS A 101 -11.78 11.18 2.16
N GLU A 102 -12.04 12.30 2.82
CA GLU A 102 -13.27 12.49 3.58
C GLU A 102 -14.50 12.48 2.67
N GLU A 103 -15.66 12.22 3.26
CA GLU A 103 -16.93 12.32 2.55
C GLU A 103 -17.17 13.76 2.07
N ARG A 104 -17.66 13.91 0.83
CA ARG A 104 -17.92 15.23 0.23
C ARG A 104 -19.21 15.23 -0.56
N GLY A 105 -20.11 16.14 -0.22
CA GLY A 105 -21.37 16.32 -0.93
C GLY A 105 -22.23 15.07 -0.85
N ASN A 106 -22.40 14.34 -1.96
CA ASN A 106 -23.12 13.06 -2.04
C ASN A 106 -22.19 11.82 -2.13
N LYS A 107 -20.87 12.01 -2.15
CA LYS A 107 -19.89 10.92 -2.25
C LYS A 107 -19.46 10.47 -0.85
N GLY A 108 -19.45 9.16 -0.61
CA GLY A 108 -18.89 8.58 0.61
C GLY A 108 -17.37 8.75 0.69
N ALA A 109 -16.79 8.49 1.86
CA ALA A 109 -15.34 8.57 2.05
C ALA A 109 -14.59 7.55 1.18
N ALA A 110 -13.43 7.92 0.64
CA ALA A 110 -12.54 6.96 -0.03
C ALA A 110 -11.68 6.27 1.02
N LEU A 111 -11.64 4.93 0.95
CA LEU A 111 -10.98 4.08 1.93
C LEU A 111 -9.84 3.30 1.30
N THR A 112 -8.88 2.92 2.14
CA THR A 112 -7.82 1.96 1.81
C THR A 112 -7.63 0.98 2.95
N THR A 113 -7.19 -0.24 2.63
CA THR A 113 -6.72 -1.19 3.66
C THR A 113 -5.21 -1.07 3.89
N PHE A 114 -4.48 -0.33 3.05
CA PHE A 114 -3.06 -0.04 3.24
C PHE A 114 -2.91 1.04 4.32
N ILE A 115 -2.60 0.61 5.53
CA ILE A 115 -2.53 1.50 6.68
C ILE A 115 -1.22 2.30 6.61
N SER A 116 -1.30 3.57 6.96
CA SER A 116 -0.17 4.48 7.05
C SER A 116 -0.23 5.20 8.39
N LEU A 117 0.82 5.08 9.21
CA LEU A 117 0.95 5.77 10.49
C LEU A 117 2.04 6.84 10.35
N ALA A 118 1.61 8.10 10.30
CA ALA A 118 2.53 9.22 10.16
C ALA A 118 3.12 9.62 11.53
N GLY A 119 4.44 9.49 11.65
CA GLY A 119 5.23 10.02 12.76
C GLY A 119 5.74 11.44 12.48
N ARG A 120 6.66 11.89 13.34
CA ARG A 120 7.30 13.20 13.23
C ARG A 120 8.27 13.26 12.07
N TYR A 121 9.07 12.20 11.90
CA TYR A 121 10.16 12.12 10.94
C TYR A 121 9.96 11.03 9.90
N SER A 122 9.14 10.04 10.20
CA SER A 122 8.91 8.86 9.36
C SER A 122 7.42 8.55 9.21
N VAL A 123 7.08 7.73 8.22
CA VAL A 123 5.74 7.15 8.04
C VAL A 123 5.91 5.64 8.01
N LEU A 124 5.25 4.93 8.92
CA LEU A 124 5.21 3.48 8.97
C LEU A 124 4.02 2.97 8.17
N MET A 125 4.26 2.02 7.29
CA MET A 125 3.24 1.29 6.55
C MET A 125 3.32 -0.18 6.98
N PRO A 126 2.51 -0.65 7.95
CA PRO A 126 2.67 -1.98 8.54
C PRO A 126 2.21 -3.14 7.63
N ASN A 127 1.57 -2.85 6.49
CA ASN A 127 1.08 -3.83 5.52
C ASN A 127 1.36 -3.37 4.08
N ALA A 128 2.57 -2.88 3.83
CA ALA A 128 2.98 -2.46 2.51
C ALA A 128 3.43 -3.64 1.66
N LEU A 129 3.08 -3.61 0.37
CA LEU A 129 3.56 -4.58 -0.63
C LEU A 129 4.94 -4.23 -1.20
N HIS A 130 5.52 -3.10 -0.79
CA HIS A 130 6.78 -2.59 -1.34
C HIS A 130 7.75 -2.22 -0.22
N ALA A 131 9.03 -2.17 -0.58
CA ALA A 131 10.09 -1.76 0.33
C ALA A 131 9.96 -0.27 0.75
N GLY A 132 10.48 0.07 1.92
CA GLY A 132 10.49 1.44 2.44
C GLY A 132 11.30 2.41 1.58
N GLY A 133 11.41 3.67 2.02
CA GLY A 133 12.12 4.66 1.22
C GLY A 133 12.34 6.01 1.87
N VAL A 134 12.62 6.99 1.02
CA VAL A 134 12.90 8.37 1.40
C VAL A 134 11.95 9.29 0.64
N SER A 135 11.52 10.37 1.27
CA SER A 135 10.63 11.37 0.67
C SER A 135 11.15 11.86 -0.68
N ARG A 136 10.26 11.95 -1.67
CA ARG A 136 10.56 12.49 -3.01
C ARG A 136 11.09 13.92 -2.99
N LYS A 137 10.82 14.70 -1.94
CA LYS A 137 11.32 16.08 -1.78
C LYS A 137 12.82 16.13 -1.47
N ILE A 138 13.44 15.00 -1.11
CA ILE A 138 14.88 14.88 -0.90
C ILE A 138 15.47 14.40 -2.23
N THR A 139 16.00 15.36 -2.98
CA THR A 139 16.53 15.16 -4.34
C THR A 139 18.02 14.81 -4.35
N GLU A 140 18.75 15.23 -3.32
CA GLU A 140 20.20 14.98 -3.23
C GLU A 140 20.51 13.49 -3.06
N ASN A 141 21.30 12.94 -3.99
CA ASN A 141 21.59 11.51 -4.06
C ASN A 141 22.40 11.01 -2.85
N GLU A 142 23.35 11.81 -2.36
CA GLU A 142 24.16 11.44 -1.20
C GLU A 142 23.29 11.31 0.07
N ASP A 143 22.40 12.27 0.30
CA ASP A 143 21.49 12.23 1.43
C ASP A 143 20.44 11.13 1.31
N ARG A 144 19.90 10.90 0.11
CA ARG A 144 19.01 9.77 -0.13
C ARG A 144 19.70 8.45 0.19
N LYS A 145 20.95 8.26 -0.24
CA LYS A 145 21.73 7.05 0.07
C LYS A 145 21.97 6.91 1.57
N ARG A 146 22.34 8.01 2.25
CA ARG A 146 22.53 8.06 3.70
C ARG A 146 21.26 7.67 4.46
N LEU A 147 20.12 8.24 4.10
CA LEU A 147 18.83 7.96 4.75
C LEU A 147 18.33 6.54 4.44
N LYS A 148 18.52 6.04 3.21
CA LYS A 148 18.23 4.64 2.86
C LYS A 148 19.05 3.68 3.72
N GLN A 149 20.34 3.93 3.91
CA GLN A 149 21.19 3.13 4.80
C GLN A 149 20.71 3.19 6.24
N MET A 150 20.33 4.37 6.74
CA MET A 150 19.76 4.50 8.09
C MET A 150 18.50 3.67 8.26
N VAL A 151 17.60 3.64 7.27
CA VAL A 151 16.37 2.83 7.30
C VAL A 151 16.70 1.33 7.24
N ALA A 152 17.64 0.92 6.38
CA ALA A 152 18.07 -0.48 6.30
C ALA A 152 18.61 -0.97 7.66
N ASP A 153 19.40 -0.14 8.34
CA ASP A 153 19.94 -0.48 9.66
C ASP A 153 18.88 -0.56 10.78
N LEU A 154 17.67 -0.04 10.58
CA LEU A 154 16.58 -0.18 11.56
C LEU A 154 16.01 -1.60 11.58
N GLY A 155 16.24 -2.41 10.54
CA GLY A 155 15.75 -3.78 10.46
C GLY A 155 14.23 -3.86 10.46
N VAL A 156 13.57 -3.07 9.59
CA VAL A 156 12.11 -3.13 9.42
C VAL A 156 11.72 -4.53 8.92
N PRO A 157 10.80 -5.25 9.61
CA PRO A 157 10.41 -6.59 9.20
C PRO A 157 9.78 -6.64 7.80
N GLU A 158 9.84 -7.80 7.16
CA GLU A 158 9.15 -8.06 5.90
C GLU A 158 7.62 -7.85 6.05
N GLY A 159 6.99 -7.29 5.02
CA GLY A 159 5.59 -6.86 5.04
C GLY A 159 5.34 -5.48 5.67
N MET A 160 6.34 -4.90 6.35
CA MET A 160 6.30 -3.52 6.81
C MET A 160 7.25 -2.64 5.99
N SER A 161 6.90 -1.37 5.82
CA SER A 161 7.78 -0.39 5.18
C SER A 161 7.82 0.91 5.97
N LEU A 162 8.95 1.60 5.87
CA LEU A 162 9.18 2.88 6.53
C LEU A 162 9.64 3.91 5.50
N ILE A 163 8.97 5.06 5.48
CA ILE A 163 9.34 6.18 4.61
C ILE A 163 9.84 7.33 5.46
N VAL A 164 11.07 7.79 5.23
CA VAL A 164 11.59 8.99 5.89
C VAL A 164 10.99 10.25 5.26
N ARG A 165 10.31 11.07 6.06
CA ARG A 165 9.73 12.35 5.63
C ARG A 165 10.82 13.41 5.45
N THR A 166 10.50 14.49 4.74
CA THR A 166 11.40 15.64 4.58
C THR A 166 11.86 16.22 5.93
N ALA A 167 11.01 16.19 6.96
CA ALA A 167 11.34 16.61 8.31
C ALA A 167 12.42 15.75 9.00
N GLY A 168 12.62 14.51 8.54
CA GLY A 168 13.65 13.59 9.02
C GLY A 168 15.02 13.77 8.37
N PHE A 169 15.15 14.64 7.36
CA PHE A 169 16.37 14.80 6.56
C PHE A 169 17.63 15.11 7.39
N ASN A 170 17.53 16.10 8.29
CA ASN A 170 18.63 16.53 9.17
C ASN A 170 18.60 15.85 10.55
N LYS A 171 17.96 14.68 10.66
CA LYS A 171 17.80 13.97 11.93
C LYS A 171 18.79 12.84 12.07
N THR A 172 19.14 12.58 13.33
CA THR A 172 20.05 11.50 13.68
C THR A 172 19.32 10.15 13.59
N LYS A 173 20.07 9.08 13.36
CA LYS A 173 19.55 7.71 13.36
C LYS A 173 18.77 7.38 14.65
N ASN A 174 19.23 7.89 15.80
CA ASN A 174 18.57 7.68 17.08
C ASN A 174 17.21 8.39 17.18
N GLU A 175 17.06 9.59 16.62
CA GLU A 175 15.77 10.29 16.58
C GLU A 175 14.78 9.56 15.66
N ILE A 176 15.23 9.11 14.49
CA ILE A 176 14.39 8.33 13.56
C ILE A 176 14.01 6.99 14.19
N LYS A 177 14.94 6.30 14.86
CA LYS A 177 14.66 5.04 15.57
C LYS A 177 13.61 5.22 16.68
N LYS A 178 13.67 6.32 17.44
CA LYS A 178 12.66 6.63 18.47
C LYS A 178 11.28 6.86 17.85
N ASP A 179 11.21 7.59 16.74
CA ASP A 179 9.96 7.82 15.99
C ASP A 179 9.41 6.50 15.44
N TYR A 180 10.25 5.65 14.84
CA TYR A 180 9.88 4.32 14.37
C TYR A 180 9.34 3.43 15.50
N ASN A 181 10.04 3.34 16.63
CA ASN A 181 9.60 2.54 17.77
C ASN A 181 8.25 3.00 18.32
N TYR A 182 8.00 4.30 18.34
CA TYR A 182 6.70 4.86 18.71
C TYR A 182 5.61 4.41 17.74
N LEU A 183 5.87 4.44 16.42
CA LEU A 183 4.91 3.99 15.41
C LEU A 183 4.61 2.50 15.50
N ILE A 184 5.60 1.67 15.84
CA ILE A 184 5.42 0.23 16.05
C ILE A 184 4.55 -0.04 17.28
N ASP A 185 4.80 0.65 18.40
CA ASP A 185 3.97 0.54 19.61
C ASP A 185 2.53 1.01 19.34
N LEU A 186 2.37 2.11 18.59
CA LEU A 186 1.06 2.60 18.15
C LEU A 186 0.34 1.55 17.30
N TRP A 187 1.05 0.91 16.36
CA TRP A 187 0.47 -0.15 15.54
C TRP A 187 0.05 -1.36 16.39
N GLY A 188 0.87 -1.77 17.36
CA GLY A 188 0.52 -2.82 18.33
C GLY A 188 -0.80 -2.50 19.04
N LYS A 189 -0.96 -1.27 19.54
CA LYS A 189 -2.19 -0.82 20.20
C LYS A 189 -3.42 -0.81 19.28
N ILE A 190 -3.25 -0.50 17.99
CA ILE A 190 -4.34 -0.55 17.00
C ILE A 190 -4.79 -2.01 16.80
N ARG A 191 -3.83 -2.93 16.69
CA ARG A 191 -4.10 -4.37 16.53
C ARG A 191 -4.65 -5.05 17.78
N GLU A 192 -4.36 -4.55 18.98
CA GLU A 192 -4.92 -5.11 20.22
C GLU A 192 -6.39 -4.72 20.43
N LYS A 193 -6.80 -3.56 19.90
CA LYS A 193 -8.17 -3.07 20.05
C LYS A 193 -9.18 -3.70 19.07
N HIS A 194 -8.71 -4.36 18.02
CA HIS A 194 -9.52 -4.84 16.90
C HIS A 194 -8.99 -6.17 16.37
#